data_AF-A0A258S3T6-F1
#
_entry.id   AF-A0A258S3T6-F1
#
_cell.length_a   1.000
_cell.length_b   1.000
_cell.length_c   1.000
_cell.angle_alpha   90.00
_cell.angle_beta   90.00
_cell.angle_gamma   90.00
#
_symmetry.space_group_name_H-M   'P 1'
#
loop_
_entity.id
_entity.type
_entity.pdbx_description
1 polymer ?
#
loop_
_entity_poly.entity_id
_entity_poly.type
_entity_poly.pdbx_seq_one_letter_code
_entity_poly.pdbx_strand_id
1 'polypeptide(L)'
;MIKEQMDNTLETLAQQRDELKLKLHLLGMEARDEWEANEKIWQQVQSTAEDIRNGAGEVLDDTWVRFNTMTLELSEKYAKLQPLQDEIKASVGQKLDAGMEELRMVRDELALKAHLLGMEARQQWEETEPLWARLSSKLEMVKHESGEALDKLASAADELKNDLAERYHRLRKDS
;
A
#
# COMPACT_ATOMS: atom_id res chain seq x y z
N MET A 1 3.29 37.80 0.66
CA MET A 1 2.19 37.49 1.59
C MET A 1 1.15 36.57 0.94
N ILE A 2 0.24 37.02 0.06
CA ILE A 2 -0.80 36.12 -0.52
C ILE A 2 -0.22 35.04 -1.47
N LYS A 3 0.65 35.41 -2.41
CA LYS A 3 1.27 34.45 -3.35
C LYS A 3 2.13 33.39 -2.64
N GLU A 4 2.80 33.78 -1.57
CA GLU A 4 3.61 32.87 -0.75
C GLU A 4 2.72 31.89 0.05
N GLN A 5 1.61 32.35 0.61
CA GLN A 5 0.62 31.46 1.25
C GLN A 5 0.05 30.46 0.25
N MET A 6 -0.30 30.92 -0.96
CA MET A 6 -0.76 30.07 -2.06
C MET A 6 0.25 28.97 -2.40
N ASP A 7 1.51 29.35 -2.60
CA ASP A 7 2.56 28.41 -2.97
C ASP A 7 2.80 27.36 -1.87
N ASN A 8 2.79 27.76 -0.59
CA ASN A 8 2.89 26.84 0.54
C ASN A 8 1.69 25.86 0.61
N THR A 9 0.47 26.34 0.35
CA THR A 9 -0.72 25.48 0.30
C THR A 9 -0.64 24.49 -0.86
N LEU A 10 -0.17 24.93 -2.03
CA LEU A 10 0.03 24.06 -3.19
C LEU A 10 1.09 22.99 -2.93
N GLU A 11 2.21 23.34 -2.29
CA GLU A 11 3.26 22.39 -1.94
C GLU A 11 2.74 21.33 -0.96
N THR A 12 1.99 21.76 0.07
CA THR A 12 1.39 20.85 1.06
C THR A 12 0.41 19.87 0.39
N LEU A 13 -0.49 20.38 -0.45
CA LEU A 13 -1.45 19.55 -1.18
C LEU A 13 -0.76 18.63 -2.19
N ALA A 14 0.32 19.08 -2.83
CA ALA A 14 1.09 18.26 -3.76
C ALA A 14 1.76 17.09 -3.03
N GLN A 15 2.32 17.33 -1.84
CA GLN A 15 2.89 16.26 -1.01
C GLN A 15 1.82 15.24 -0.61
N GLN A 16 0.67 15.69 -0.10
CA GLN A 16 -0.46 14.81 0.24
C GLN A 16 -0.94 14.00 -0.97
N ARG A 17 -1.06 14.65 -2.14
CA ARG A 17 -1.41 13.98 -3.40
C ARG A 17 -0.39 12.90 -3.75
N ASP A 18 0.90 13.20 -3.73
CA ASP A 18 1.93 12.25 -4.15
C ASP A 18 1.98 11.04 -3.22
N GLU A 19 1.82 11.25 -1.90
CA GLU A 19 1.72 10.17 -0.92
C GLU A 19 0.50 9.26 -1.15
N LEU A 20 -0.65 9.84 -1.49
CA LEU A 20 -1.88 9.09 -1.81
C LEU A 20 -1.76 8.35 -3.15
N LYS A 21 -1.21 9.01 -4.17
CA LYS A 21 -1.03 8.45 -5.52
C LYS A 21 -0.17 7.20 -5.51
N LEU A 22 0.93 7.20 -4.75
CA LEU A 22 1.81 6.05 -4.58
C LEU A 22 1.10 4.81 -4.00
N LYS A 23 -0.05 5.00 -3.33
CA LYS A 23 -0.79 3.95 -2.64
C LYS A 23 -2.13 3.63 -3.33
N LEU A 24 -2.48 4.36 -4.38
CA LEU A 24 -3.76 4.25 -5.08
C LEU A 24 -4.01 2.85 -5.66
N HIS A 25 -2.96 2.13 -6.06
CA HIS A 25 -3.10 0.78 -6.59
C HIS A 25 -3.53 -0.23 -5.52
N LEU A 26 -3.27 0.05 -4.24
CA LEU A 26 -3.71 -0.78 -3.10
C LEU A 26 -5.16 -0.51 -2.70
N LEU A 27 -5.73 0.61 -3.14
CA LEU A 27 -7.09 1.02 -2.82
C LEU A 27 -8.12 0.29 -3.71
N GLY A 28 -9.31 0.10 -3.14
CA GLY A 28 -10.48 -0.45 -3.84
C GLY A 28 -11.04 0.51 -4.90
N MET A 29 -11.99 0.03 -5.72
CA MET A 29 -12.57 0.81 -6.81
C MET A 29 -13.18 2.14 -6.34
N GLU A 30 -13.92 2.14 -5.23
CA GLU A 30 -14.57 3.34 -4.69
C GLU A 30 -13.55 4.44 -4.37
N ALA A 31 -12.45 4.09 -3.72
CA ALA A 31 -11.38 5.03 -3.39
C ALA A 31 -10.61 5.50 -4.64
N ARG A 32 -10.58 4.71 -5.72
CA ARG A 32 -10.05 5.15 -7.02
C ARG A 32 -10.98 6.14 -7.72
N ASP A 33 -12.29 5.90 -7.67
CA ASP A 33 -13.28 6.83 -8.22
C ASP A 33 -13.26 8.17 -7.48
N GLU A 34 -13.16 8.14 -6.14
CA GLU A 34 -12.98 9.34 -5.31
C GLU A 34 -11.66 10.07 -5.62
N TRP A 35 -10.57 9.33 -5.83
CA TRP A 35 -9.30 9.90 -6.26
C TRP A 35 -9.40 10.63 -7.60
N GLU A 36 -10.05 10.02 -8.60
CA GLU A 36 -10.24 10.66 -9.91
C GLU A 36 -11.08 11.95 -9.82
N ALA A 37 -12.08 11.98 -8.94
CA ALA A 37 -12.84 13.19 -8.66
C ALA A 37 -11.96 14.28 -8.02
N ASN A 38 -11.07 13.91 -7.10
CA ASN A 38 -10.14 14.82 -6.45
C ASN A 38 -9.10 15.38 -7.43
N GLU A 39 -8.62 14.58 -8.38
CA GLU A 39 -7.65 15.01 -9.39
C GLU A 39 -8.23 16.12 -10.30
N LYS A 40 -9.54 16.08 -10.59
CA LYS A 40 -10.22 17.16 -11.31
C LYS A 40 -10.23 18.46 -10.53
N ILE A 41 -10.42 18.40 -9.21
CA ILE A 41 -10.38 19.58 -8.33
C ILE A 41 -8.94 20.10 -8.24
N TRP A 42 -7.95 19.20 -8.12
CA TRP A 42 -6.54 19.56 -8.14
C TRP A 42 -6.15 20.34 -9.42
N GLN A 43 -6.60 19.90 -10.60
CA GLN A 43 -6.39 20.64 -11.85
C GLN A 43 -7.01 22.04 -11.83
N GLN A 44 -8.21 22.18 -11.27
CA GLN A 44 -8.87 23.48 -11.11
C GLN A 44 -8.14 24.39 -10.12
N VAL A 45 -7.62 23.84 -9.02
CA VAL A 45 -6.77 24.56 -8.06
C VAL A 45 -5.51 25.08 -8.75
N GLN A 46 -4.84 24.27 -9.56
CA GLN A 46 -3.65 24.68 -10.30
C GLN A 46 -3.94 25.81 -11.30
N SER A 47 -5.01 25.67 -12.09
CA SER A 47 -5.44 26.71 -13.03
C SER A 47 -5.77 28.03 -12.30
N THR A 48 -6.48 27.94 -11.17
CA THR A 48 -6.86 29.13 -10.38
C THR A 48 -5.65 29.80 -9.75
N ALA A 49 -4.65 29.02 -9.31
CA ALA A 49 -3.38 29.57 -8.83
C ALA A 49 -2.61 30.30 -9.93
N GLU A 50 -2.63 29.79 -11.15
CA GLU A 50 -2.03 30.46 -12.32
C GLU A 50 -2.74 31.78 -12.64
N ASP A 51 -4.08 31.81 -12.58
CA ASP A 51 -4.87 33.04 -12.71
C ASP A 51 -4.49 34.08 -11.63
N ILE A 52 -4.27 33.65 -10.38
CA ILE A 52 -3.80 34.52 -9.28
C ILE A 52 -2.37 35.03 -9.53
N ARG A 53 -1.49 34.21 -10.11
CA ARG A 53 -0.12 34.64 -10.44
C ARG A 53 -0.13 35.74 -11.50
N ASN A 54 -1.02 35.61 -12.49
CA ASN A 54 -1.11 36.47 -13.67
C ASN A 54 -2.07 37.67 -13.52
N GLY A 55 -2.95 37.65 -12.53
CA GLY A 55 -4.00 38.66 -12.31
C GLY A 55 -3.52 39.98 -11.69
N ALA A 56 -4.31 41.04 -11.91
CA ALA A 56 -4.14 42.37 -11.33
C ALA A 56 -5.27 42.71 -10.34
N GLY A 57 -4.91 43.40 -9.24
CA GLY A 57 -5.76 44.06 -8.24
C GLY A 57 -7.16 43.50 -7.98
N GLU A 58 -8.17 43.97 -8.72
CA GLU A 58 -9.59 43.71 -8.44
C GLU A 58 -10.07 42.28 -8.74
N VAL A 59 -9.41 41.54 -9.64
CA VAL A 59 -9.78 40.15 -9.96
C VAL A 59 -9.24 39.17 -8.91
N LEU A 60 -8.30 39.62 -8.07
CA LEU A 60 -7.60 38.76 -7.11
C LEU A 60 -8.48 38.32 -5.95
N ASP A 61 -9.41 39.15 -5.46
CA ASP A 61 -10.18 38.82 -4.25
C ASP A 61 -11.14 37.64 -4.50
N ASP A 62 -11.94 37.68 -5.56
CA ASP A 62 -12.86 36.59 -5.90
C ASP A 62 -12.11 35.30 -6.29
N THR A 63 -11.00 35.44 -7.02
CA THR A 63 -10.16 34.30 -7.41
C THR A 63 -9.47 33.68 -6.20
N TRP A 64 -9.07 34.50 -5.22
CA TRP A 64 -8.48 34.06 -3.95
C TRP A 64 -9.48 33.31 -3.07
N VAL A 65 -10.72 33.79 -2.98
CA VAL A 65 -11.79 33.07 -2.27
C VAL A 65 -12.02 31.71 -2.91
N ARG A 66 -12.15 31.67 -4.25
CA ARG A 66 -12.34 30.42 -4.98
C ARG A 66 -11.17 29.45 -4.74
N PHE A 67 -9.93 29.92 -4.82
CA PHE A 67 -8.74 29.13 -4.53
C PHE A 67 -8.80 28.50 -3.14
N ASN A 68 -9.07 29.30 -2.09
CA ASN A 68 -9.14 28.80 -0.71
C ASN A 68 -10.27 27.80 -0.49
N THR A 69 -11.42 28.00 -1.13
CA THR A 69 -12.52 27.03 -1.06
C THR A 69 -12.11 25.68 -1.65
N MET A 70 -11.50 25.68 -2.83
CA MET A 70 -11.08 24.44 -3.50
C MET A 70 -9.91 23.75 -2.79
N THR A 71 -8.95 24.51 -2.24
CA THR A 71 -7.83 23.92 -1.48
C THR A 71 -8.27 23.35 -0.15
N LEU A 72 -9.22 23.98 0.55
CA LEU A 72 -9.83 23.44 1.76
C LEU A 72 -10.60 22.16 1.46
N GLU A 73 -11.47 22.18 0.44
CA GLU A 73 -12.22 21.00 0.02
C GLU A 73 -11.27 19.84 -0.33
N LEU A 74 -10.23 20.12 -1.10
CA LEU A 74 -9.27 19.09 -1.51
C LEU A 74 -8.49 18.54 -0.31
N SER A 75 -8.09 19.40 0.63
CA SER A 75 -7.41 18.99 1.85
C SER A 75 -8.28 18.06 2.70
N GLU A 76 -9.57 18.40 2.88
CA GLU A 76 -10.52 17.54 3.60
C GLU A 76 -10.72 16.18 2.93
N LYS A 77 -10.77 16.15 1.59
CA LYS A 77 -10.90 14.90 0.83
C LYS A 77 -9.65 14.03 0.93
N TYR A 78 -8.46 14.62 0.84
CA TYR A 78 -7.21 13.89 1.06
C TYR A 78 -7.11 13.36 2.50
N ALA A 79 -7.53 14.14 3.49
CA ALA A 79 -7.56 13.70 4.89
C ALA A 79 -8.50 12.50 5.11
N LYS A 80 -9.60 12.37 4.36
CA LYS A 80 -10.50 11.20 4.40
C LYS A 80 -9.90 9.95 3.75
N LEU A 81 -9.03 10.12 2.76
CA LEU A 81 -8.30 9.01 2.14
C LEU A 81 -7.11 8.54 2.99
N GLN A 82 -6.63 9.36 3.92
CA GLN A 82 -5.53 9.04 4.81
C GLN A 82 -5.80 7.84 5.74
N PRO A 83 -6.94 7.71 6.45
CA PRO A 83 -7.22 6.54 7.30
C PRO A 83 -7.42 5.23 6.52
N LEU A 84 -7.69 5.27 5.21
CA LEU A 84 -7.67 4.07 4.36
C LEU A 84 -6.29 3.40 4.34
N GLN A 85 -5.22 4.13 4.71
CA GLN A 85 -3.88 3.57 4.87
C GLN A 85 -3.81 2.50 5.97
N ASP A 86 -4.40 2.79 7.13
CA ASP A 86 -4.38 1.86 8.25
C ASP A 86 -5.25 0.64 7.95
N GLU A 87 -6.34 0.84 7.21
CA GLU A 87 -7.21 -0.22 6.73
C GLU A 87 -6.52 -1.11 5.68
N ILE A 88 -5.80 -0.53 4.72
CA ILE A 88 -4.98 -1.29 3.76
C ILE A 88 -3.95 -2.13 4.52
N LYS A 89 -3.19 -1.52 5.43
CA LYS A 89 -2.16 -2.21 6.21
C LYS A 89 -2.77 -3.36 7.03
N ALA A 90 -3.91 -3.12 7.67
CA ALA A 90 -4.65 -4.14 8.39
C ALA A 90 -5.11 -5.27 7.46
N SER A 91 -5.65 -4.96 6.29
CA SER A 91 -6.14 -5.96 5.33
C SER A 91 -5.02 -6.81 4.73
N VAL A 92 -3.87 -6.19 4.41
CA VAL A 92 -2.66 -6.87 3.93
C VAL A 92 -2.10 -7.78 5.02
N GLY A 93 -2.02 -7.27 6.25
CA GLY A 93 -1.61 -8.05 7.42
C GLY A 93 -2.51 -9.27 7.63
N GLN A 94 -3.83 -9.09 7.64
CA GLN A 94 -4.79 -10.19 7.82
C GLN A 94 -4.68 -11.26 6.73
N LYS A 95 -4.56 -10.87 5.45
CA LYS A 95 -4.40 -11.82 4.34
C LYS A 95 -3.11 -12.63 4.46
N LEU A 96 -2.01 -11.98 4.82
CA LEU A 96 -0.72 -12.63 4.98
C LEU A 96 -0.69 -13.54 6.21
N ASP A 97 -1.27 -13.11 7.34
CA ASP A 97 -1.39 -13.93 8.55
C ASP A 97 -2.24 -15.19 8.30
N ALA A 98 -3.34 -15.06 7.58
CA ALA A 98 -4.18 -16.20 7.18
C ALA A 98 -3.40 -17.20 6.31
N GLY A 99 -2.71 -16.72 5.26
CA GLY A 99 -1.89 -17.58 4.41
C GLY A 99 -0.70 -18.21 5.15
N MET A 100 -0.14 -17.51 6.13
CA MET A 100 0.93 -18.03 6.98
C MET A 100 0.43 -19.16 7.88
N GLU A 101 -0.77 -19.04 8.44
CA GLU A 101 -1.38 -20.10 9.26
C GLU A 101 -1.70 -21.34 8.43
N GLU A 102 -2.19 -21.17 7.20
CA GLU A 102 -2.39 -22.28 6.25
C GLU A 102 -1.09 -23.03 5.97
N LEU A 103 0.00 -22.32 5.66
CA LEU A 103 1.31 -22.93 5.45
C LEU A 103 1.83 -23.61 6.73
N ARG A 104 1.60 -23.01 7.91
CA ARG A 104 2.02 -23.56 9.20
C ARG A 104 1.37 -24.91 9.45
N MET A 105 0.07 -25.04 9.20
CA MET A 105 -0.64 -26.31 9.36
C MET A 105 -0.03 -27.42 8.48
N VAL A 106 0.28 -27.10 7.21
CA VAL A 106 0.90 -28.08 6.30
C VAL A 106 2.33 -28.41 6.75
N ARG A 107 3.10 -27.41 7.16
CA ARG A 107 4.46 -27.59 7.69
C ARG A 107 4.46 -28.49 8.92
N ASP A 108 3.57 -28.25 9.88
CA ASP A 108 3.47 -29.03 11.12
C ASP A 108 3.08 -30.49 10.81
N GLU A 109 2.18 -30.72 9.86
CA GLU A 109 1.83 -32.07 9.38
C GLU A 109 3.05 -32.78 8.76
N LEU A 110 3.79 -32.10 7.88
CA LEU A 110 4.99 -32.64 7.24
C LEU A 110 6.10 -32.91 8.26
N ALA A 111 6.28 -32.04 9.25
CA ALA A 111 7.26 -32.21 10.32
C ALA A 111 6.96 -33.48 11.15
N LEU A 112 5.68 -33.76 11.46
CA LEU A 112 5.28 -34.99 12.13
C LEU A 112 5.62 -36.23 11.30
N LYS A 113 5.44 -36.15 9.97
CA LYS A 113 5.72 -37.23 9.02
C LYS A 113 7.17 -37.27 8.55
N ALA A 114 8.02 -36.34 8.97
CA ALA A 114 9.40 -36.20 8.46
C ALA A 114 10.23 -37.49 8.60
N HIS A 115 9.99 -38.24 9.67
CA HIS A 115 10.65 -39.52 9.90
C HIS A 115 10.21 -40.64 8.93
N LEU A 116 9.04 -40.52 8.31
CA LEU A 116 8.54 -41.46 7.29
C LEU A 116 8.99 -41.09 5.87
N LEU A 117 9.45 -39.85 5.67
CA LEU A 117 9.93 -39.38 4.38
C LEU A 117 11.15 -40.19 3.92
N GLY A 118 11.15 -40.55 2.63
CA GLY A 118 12.32 -41.07 1.94
C GLY A 118 13.47 -40.05 1.93
N MET A 119 14.68 -40.51 1.57
CA MET A 119 15.89 -39.67 1.58
C MET A 119 15.73 -38.39 0.73
N GLU A 120 15.13 -38.50 -0.45
CA GLU A 120 14.89 -37.37 -1.36
C GLU A 120 13.89 -36.36 -0.76
N ALA A 121 12.80 -36.83 -0.16
CA ALA A 121 11.81 -35.96 0.48
C ALA A 121 12.38 -35.30 1.76
N ARG A 122 13.24 -35.98 2.51
CA ARG A 122 13.97 -35.36 3.64
C ARG A 122 14.92 -34.26 3.17
N GLN A 123 15.66 -34.48 2.09
CA GLN A 123 16.54 -33.46 1.52
C GLN A 123 15.73 -32.23 1.06
N GLN A 124 14.63 -32.45 0.35
CA GLN A 124 13.74 -31.37 -0.09
C GLN A 124 13.14 -30.60 1.10
N TRP A 125 12.81 -31.28 2.20
CA TRP A 125 12.37 -30.64 3.44
C TRP A 125 13.46 -29.73 4.02
N GLU A 126 14.68 -30.22 4.16
CA GLU A 126 15.83 -29.45 4.67
C GLU A 126 16.15 -28.23 3.80
N GLU A 127 15.99 -28.34 2.48
CA GLU A 127 16.15 -27.22 1.54
C GLU A 127 15.00 -26.19 1.63
N THR A 128 13.82 -26.61 2.07
CA THR A 128 12.61 -25.77 2.15
C THR A 128 12.53 -24.96 3.44
N GLU A 129 12.99 -25.50 4.57
CA GLU A 129 12.92 -24.84 5.88
C GLU A 129 13.61 -23.45 5.97
N PRO A 130 14.75 -23.19 5.30
CA PRO A 130 15.32 -21.84 5.24
C PRO A 130 14.39 -20.81 4.59
N LEU A 131 13.55 -21.22 3.63
CA LEU A 131 12.57 -20.34 2.98
C LEU A 131 11.45 -19.94 3.94
N TRP A 132 11.05 -20.84 4.85
CA TRP A 132 10.10 -20.53 5.92
C TRP A 132 10.62 -19.41 6.83
N ALA A 133 11.87 -19.50 7.28
CA ALA A 133 12.49 -18.46 8.10
C ALA A 133 12.56 -17.11 7.36
N ARG A 134 12.85 -17.14 6.05
CA ARG A 134 12.86 -15.94 5.21
C ARG A 134 11.47 -15.32 5.05
N LEU A 135 10.43 -16.14 4.87
CA LEU A 135 9.04 -15.67 4.82
C LEU A 135 8.64 -15.03 6.15
N SER A 136 8.87 -15.71 7.28
CA SER A 136 8.57 -15.18 8.61
C SER A 136 9.22 -13.82 8.86
N SER A 137 10.51 -13.68 8.52
CA SER A 137 11.22 -12.40 8.67
C SER A 137 10.61 -11.29 7.80
N LYS A 138 10.21 -11.60 6.57
CA LYS A 138 9.55 -10.61 5.69
C LYS A 138 8.18 -10.19 6.20
N LEU A 139 7.41 -11.12 6.74
CA LEU A 139 6.10 -10.82 7.34
C LEU A 139 6.23 -9.88 8.54
N GLU A 140 7.25 -10.06 9.37
CA GLU A 140 7.53 -9.11 10.45
C GLU A 140 7.89 -7.72 9.92
N MET A 141 8.65 -7.63 8.83
CA MET A 141 8.93 -6.33 8.19
C MET A 141 7.66 -5.66 7.67
N VAL A 142 6.76 -6.40 7.03
CA VAL A 142 5.46 -5.89 6.52
C VAL A 142 4.65 -5.22 7.64
N LYS A 143 4.65 -5.76 8.86
CA LYS A 143 3.92 -5.20 10.00
C LYS A 143 4.41 -3.81 10.41
N HIS A 144 5.66 -3.47 10.11
CA HIS A 144 6.25 -2.19 10.48
C HIS A 144 6.28 -1.17 9.35
N GLU A 145 6.09 -1.61 8.11
CA GLU A 145 6.25 -0.77 6.92
C GLU A 145 4.92 -0.14 6.46
N SER A 146 5.02 0.84 5.55
CA SER A 146 3.88 1.49 4.92
C SER A 146 4.21 1.98 3.49
N GLY A 147 3.19 2.30 2.70
CA GLY A 147 3.37 2.86 1.35
C GLY A 147 4.03 1.91 0.35
N GLU A 148 4.94 2.43 -0.48
CA GLU A 148 5.62 1.65 -1.52
C GLU A 148 6.47 0.50 -0.96
N ALA A 149 7.07 0.70 0.22
CA ALA A 149 7.83 -0.33 0.91
C ALA A 149 6.94 -1.51 1.33
N LEU A 150 5.74 -1.21 1.84
CA LEU A 150 4.73 -2.21 2.20
C LEU A 150 4.33 -3.06 0.99
N ASP A 151 4.06 -2.43 -0.15
CA ASP A 151 3.64 -3.14 -1.36
C ASP A 151 4.72 -4.09 -1.91
N LYS A 152 5.96 -3.60 -1.99
CA LYS A 152 7.10 -4.43 -2.42
C LYS A 152 7.33 -5.61 -1.47
N LEU A 153 7.22 -5.38 -0.17
CA LEU A 153 7.38 -6.43 0.83
C LEU A 153 6.24 -7.44 0.81
N ALA A 154 4.99 -6.99 0.66
CA ALA A 154 3.81 -7.83 0.56
C ALA A 154 3.90 -8.73 -0.69
N SER A 155 4.26 -8.17 -1.84
CA SER A 155 4.47 -8.93 -3.08
C SER A 155 5.56 -9.99 -2.92
N ALA A 156 6.71 -9.62 -2.34
CA ALA A 156 7.80 -10.57 -2.10
C ALA A 156 7.45 -11.65 -1.05
N ALA A 157 6.60 -11.33 -0.08
CA ALA A 157 6.09 -12.31 0.87
C ALA A 157 5.11 -13.27 0.19
N ASP A 158 4.23 -12.78 -0.68
CA ASP A 158 3.27 -13.60 -1.41
C ASP A 158 3.96 -14.58 -2.37
N GLU A 159 4.99 -14.13 -3.09
CA GLU A 159 5.83 -15.00 -3.95
C GLU A 159 6.47 -16.14 -3.15
N LEU A 160 7.09 -15.84 -2.00
CA LEU A 160 7.70 -16.86 -1.14
C LEU A 160 6.67 -17.79 -0.52
N LYS A 161 5.50 -17.28 -0.15
CA LYS A 161 4.38 -18.07 0.34
C LYS A 161 3.92 -19.07 -0.72
N ASN A 162 3.80 -18.64 -1.97
CA ASN A 162 3.38 -19.51 -3.07
C ASN A 162 4.45 -20.59 -3.38
N ASP A 163 5.74 -20.23 -3.40
CA ASP A 163 6.84 -21.21 -3.58
C ASP A 163 6.85 -22.25 -2.44
N LEU A 164 6.70 -21.80 -1.17
CA LEU A 164 6.58 -22.70 -0.02
C LEU A 164 5.36 -23.61 -0.13
N ALA A 165 4.21 -23.09 -0.53
CA ALA A 165 2.99 -23.87 -0.71
C ALA A 165 3.19 -24.99 -1.74
N GLU A 166 3.82 -24.68 -2.88
CA GLU A 166 4.12 -25.67 -3.93
C GLU A 166 5.10 -26.74 -3.46
N ARG A 167 6.15 -26.35 -2.72
CA ARG A 167 7.13 -27.29 -2.16
C ARG A 167 6.51 -28.21 -1.13
N TYR A 168 5.73 -27.67 -0.18
CA TYR A 168 5.03 -28.48 0.79
C TYR A 168 3.97 -29.39 0.15
N HIS A 169 3.28 -28.92 -0.89
CA HIS A 169 2.32 -29.75 -1.63
C HIS A 169 3.00 -30.94 -2.34
N ARG A 170 4.20 -30.73 -2.92
CA ARG A 170 5.01 -31.82 -3.50
C ARG A 170 5.47 -32.81 -2.44
N LEU A 171 6.05 -32.32 -1.35
CA LEU A 171 6.50 -33.15 -0.22
C LEU A 171 5.36 -34.02 0.32
N ARG A 172 4.15 -33.48 0.43
CA ARG A 172 2.97 -34.22 0.90
C ARG A 172 2.54 -35.34 -0.06
N LYS A 173 2.77 -35.20 -1.37
CA LYS A 173 2.51 -36.26 -2.36
C LYS A 173 3.56 -37.36 -2.32
N ASP A 174 4.78 -37.01 -1.94
CA ASP A 174 5.93 -37.90 -1.86
C ASP A 174 6.11 -38.54 -0.46
N SER A 175 5.18 -38.25 0.48
CA SER A 175 5.08 -38.81 1.85
C SER A 175 4.21 -40.07 1.89
#